data_AF-A0A6G2DF42-F1
#
_entry.id   AF-A0A6G2DF42-F1
#
_cell.length_a   1.000
_cell.length_b   1.000
_cell.length_c   1.000
_cell.angle_alpha   90.00
_cell.angle_beta   90.00
_cell.angle_gamma   90.00
#
_symmetry.space_group_name_H-M   'P 1'
#
loop_
_entity.id
_entity.type
_entity.pdbx_description
1 polymer ?
#
loop_
_entity_poly.entity_id
_entity_poly.type
_entity_poly.pdbx_seq_one_letter_code
_entity_poly.pdbx_strand_id
1 'polypeptide(L)' 'MITGELKNKIDQLWEILWTEGNANPLTNIEQLTYLLFMKDLDSVELGRESDAEFLGIPYE' A
#
# COMPACT_ATOMS: atom_id res chain seq x y z
N MET A 1 18.54 -2.05 10.05
CA MET A 1 17.86 -2.54 11.26
C MET A 1 16.49 -1.88 11.29
N ILE A 2 15.39 -2.63 11.44
CA ILE A 2 14.04 -2.03 11.49
C ILE A 2 13.98 -1.12 12.74
N THR A 3 13.57 0.14 12.56
CA THR A 3 13.42 1.08 13.68
C THR A 3 12.23 0.70 14.56
N GLY A 4 12.23 1.11 15.83
CA GLY A 4 11.13 0.80 16.75
C GLY A 4 9.77 1.31 16.27
N GLU A 5 9.73 2.49 15.65
CA GLU A 5 8.50 3.07 15.10
C GLU A 5 7.95 2.24 13.92
N LEU A 6 8.81 1.83 12.99
CA LEU A 6 8.40 1.02 11.85
C LEU A 6 7.89 -0.35 12.31
N LYS A 7 8.57 -0.97 13.27
CA LYS A 7 8.10 -2.22 13.87
C LYS A 7 6.71 -2.06 14.49
N ASN A 8 6.50 -1.03 15.30
CA ASN A 8 5.20 -0.79 15.94
C ASN A 8 4.06 -0.62 14.92
N LYS A 9 4.32 0.05 13.79
CA LYS A 9 3.32 0.17 12.70
C LYS A 9 2.99 -1.18 12.06
N ILE A 10 3.99 -2.04 11.86
CA ILE A 10 3.80 -3.40 11.33
C ILE A 10 2.99 -4.24 12.31
N ASP A 11 3.30 -4.17 13.60
CA ASP A 11 2.60 -4.94 14.64
C ASP A 11 1.11 -4.52 14.73
N GLN A 12 0.81 -3.22 14.65
CA GLN A 12 -0.58 -2.72 14.60
C GLN A 12 -1.36 -3.22 13.39
N LEU A 13 -0.72 -3.27 12.20
CA LEU A 13 -1.37 -3.82 11.00
C LEU A 13 -1.73 -5.29 11.18
N TRP A 14 -0.84 -6.08 11.81
CA TRP A 14 -1.11 -7.48 12.12
C TRP A 14 -2.27 -7.65 13.11
N GLU A 15 -2.39 -6.79 14.13
CA GLU A 15 -3.52 -6.81 15.06
C GLU A 15 -4.85 -6.56 14.33
N ILE A 16 -4.91 -5.56 13.44
CA ILE A 16 -6.11 -5.24 12.66
C ILE A 16 -6.55 -6.45 11.82
N LEU A 17 -5.61 -7.04 11.07
CA LEU A 17 -5.87 -8.20 10.20
C LEU A 17 -6.31 -9.45 10.97
N TRP A 18 -5.87 -9.59 12.22
CA TRP A 18 -6.27 -10.71 13.08
C TRP A 18 -7.67 -10.52 13.70
N THR A 19 -8.09 -9.27 13.93
CA THR A 19 -9.32 -8.95 14.66
C THR A 19 -10.58 -9.03 13.77
N GLU A 20 -10.43 -8.96 12.44
CA GLU A 20 -11.55 -8.98 11.48
C GLU A 20 -12.17 -10.37 11.22
N GLY A 21 -11.87 -11.39 12.02
CA GLY A 21 -12.59 -12.66 12.03
C GLY A 21 -12.20 -13.65 10.92
N ASN A 22 -11.29 -13.29 10.02
CA ASN A 22 -10.65 -14.22 9.08
C ASN A 22 -9.21 -14.50 9.55
N ALA A 23 -9.07 -15.49 10.45
CA ALA A 23 -7.79 -15.82 11.10
C ALA A 23 -6.84 -16.62 10.20
N ASN A 24 -6.97 -16.58 8.86
CA ASN A 24 -6.05 -17.26 7.95
C ASN A 24 -4.90 -16.31 7.55
N PRO A 25 -3.67 -16.54 8.05
CA PRO A 25 -2.53 -15.67 7.75
C PRO A 25 -2.22 -15.57 6.26
N LEU A 26 -2.49 -16.63 5.48
CA LEU A 26 -2.24 -16.63 4.04
C LEU A 26 -3.14 -15.62 3.31
N THR A 27 -4.42 -15.60 3.66
CA THR A 27 -5.39 -14.63 3.10
C THR A 27 -5.00 -13.21 3.48
N ASN A 28 -4.55 -12.98 4.71
CA ASN A 28 -4.14 -11.65 5.16
C ASN A 28 -2.89 -11.15 4.41
N ILE A 29 -1.91 -12.02 4.17
CA ILE A 29 -0.73 -11.69 3.35
C ILE A 29 -1.14 -11.35 1.92
N GLU A 30 -2.07 -12.11 1.34
CA GLU A 30 -2.59 -11.87 0.00
C GLU A 30 -3.30 -10.50 -0.10
N GLN A 31 -4.17 -10.17 0.85
CA GLN A 31 -4.86 -8.87 0.90
C GLN A 31 -3.87 -7.70 1.06
N LEU A 32 -2.87 -7.84 1.94
CA LEU A 32 -1.80 -6.85 2.07
C LEU A 32 -1.04 -6.68 0.75
N THR A 33 -0.76 -7.79 0.06
CA THR A 33 -0.05 -7.75 -1.23
C THR A 33 -0.87 -7.01 -2.29
N TYR A 34 -2.19 -7.22 -2.34
CA TYR A 34 -3.06 -6.47 -3.25
C TYR A 34 -3.08 -4.97 -2.93
N LEU A 35 -3.16 -4.58 -1.66
CA LEU A 35 -3.13 -3.17 -1.27
C LEU A 35 -1.80 -2.50 -1.64
N LEU A 36 -0.67 -3.18 -1.43
CA LEU A 36 0.64 -2.68 -1.83
C LEU A 36 0.73 -2.51 -3.35
N PHE A 37 0.26 -3.49 -4.11
CA PHE A 37 0.27 -3.41 -5.57
C PHE A 37 -0.61 -2.27 -6.09
N MET A 38 -1.82 -2.11 -5.56
CA MET A 38 -2.70 -0.99 -5.95
C MET A 38 -2.07 0.37 -5.62
N LYS A 39 -1.44 0.50 -4.45
CA LYS A 39 -0.73 1.73 -4.08
C LYS A 39 0.43 2.04 -5.03
N ASP A 40 1.17 1.03 -5.44
CA ASP A 40 2.29 1.21 -6.37
C ASP A 40 1.79 1.64 -7.76
N LEU A 41 0.69 1.04 -8.25
CA LEU A 41 0.03 1.47 -9.49
C LEU A 41 -0.42 2.92 -9.41
N ASP A 42 -1.09 3.31 -8.32
CA ASP A 42 -1.54 4.68 -8.07
C ASP A 42 -0.36 5.67 -8.03
N SER A 43 0.74 5.29 -7.38
CA SER A 43 1.96 6.11 -7.32
C SER A 43 2.58 6.35 -8.70
N VAL A 44 2.56 5.34 -9.58
CA VAL A 44 3.02 5.48 -10.97
C VAL A 44 2.09 6.41 -11.74
N GLU A 45 0.79 6.26 -11.59
CA GLU A 45 -0.21 7.07 -12.27
C GLU A 45 -0.11 8.55 -11.86
N LEU A 46 -0.03 8.82 -10.55
CA LEU A 46 0.21 10.17 -10.02
C LEU A 46 1.49 10.81 -10.55
N GLY A 47 2.55 10.02 -10.74
CA GLY A 47 3.80 10.50 -11.34
C GLY A 47 3.59 10.93 -12.80
N ARG A 48 2.85 10.12 -13.57
CA ARG A 48 2.54 10.42 -14.97
C ARG A 48 1.59 11.63 -15.11
N GLU A 49 0.60 11.77 -14.23
CA GLU A 49 -0.26 12.95 -14.14
C GLU A 49 0.56 14.22 -13.85
N SER A 50 1.45 14.15 -12.86
CA SER A 50 2.33 15.28 -12.49
C SER A 50 3.26 15.68 -13.63
N ASP A 51 3.82 14.71 -14.37
CA ASP A 51 4.67 14.98 -15.54
C ASP A 51 3.86 15.64 -16.67
N ALA A 52 2.64 15.18 -16.93
CA ALA A 52 1.78 15.76 -17.95
C ALA A 52 1.35 17.20 -17.59
N GLU A 53 1.01 17.45 -16.33
CA GLU A 53 0.73 18.79 -15.80
C GLU A 53 1.94 19.72 -15.99
N PHE A 54 3.14 19.24 -15.63
CA PHE A 54 4.38 20.01 -15.79
C PHE A 54 4.69 20.34 -17.26
N LEU A 55 4.45 19.40 -18.17
CA LEU A 55 4.68 19.57 -19.61
C LEU A 55 3.53 20.30 -20.34
N GLY A 56 2.39 20.49 -19.68
CA GLY A 56 1.20 21.12 -20.26
C GLY A 56 0.56 20.29 -21.37
N ILE A 57 0.72 18.96 -21.34
CA ILE A 57 0.12 18.04 -22.31
C ILE A 57 -1.15 17.39 -21.74
N PRO A 58 -2.13 17.04 -22.59
CA PRO A 58 -3.30 16.27 -22.13
C PRO A 58 -2.87 14.90 -21.57
N TYR A 59 -3.50 14.49 -20.47
CA TYR A 59 -3.31 13.19 -19.82
C TYR A 59 -4.63 12.40 -19.85
N GLU A 60 -4.58 11.11 -20.20
CA GLU A 60 -5.71 10.16 -20.18
C GLU A 60 -5.52 9.09 -19.12
#